data_AF-A0A1B6IDZ4-F1
#
_entry.id   AF-A0A1B6IDZ4-F1
#
_cell.length_a   1.000
_cell.length_b   1.000
_cell.length_c   1.000
_cell.angle_alpha   90.00
_cell.angle_beta   90.00
_cell.angle_gamma   90.00
#
_symmetry.space_group_name_H-M   'P 1'
#
loop_
_entity.id
_entity.type
_entity.pdbx_description
1 polymer ?
#
loop_
_entity_poly.entity_id
_entity_poly.type
_entity_poly.pdbx_seq_one_letter_code
_entity_poly.pdbx_strand_id
1 'polypeptide(L)'
;KRMQRLTSVAWSLDNKYIATASDEMNIRLWKARASEKLGVLMGREKAAINYNEALKKKFANHPQIKRIARHRQVPKHIYHAQKELRASREKVKRKEANRRAHSAPGSVPFVPERRKHIVGEKS
;
A
#
# COMPACT_ATOMS: atom_id res chain seq x y z
N LYS A 1 -2.49 -12.35 -21.83
CA LYS A 1 -3.56 -11.36 -21.53
C LYS A 1 -2.88 -10.09 -21.03
N ARG A 2 -2.93 -9.01 -21.82
CA ARG A 2 -2.04 -7.84 -21.75
C ARG A 2 -2.29 -7.08 -20.44
N MET A 3 -1.33 -7.12 -19.51
CA MET A 3 -1.36 -6.22 -18.36
C MET A 3 -0.78 -4.90 -18.83
N GLN A 4 -1.67 -3.96 -19.08
CA GLN A 4 -1.38 -2.68 -19.69
C GLN A 4 -0.90 -1.71 -18.62
N ARG A 5 0.08 -0.88 -18.95
CA ARG A 5 0.80 -0.08 -17.97
C ARG A 5 0.03 1.18 -17.64
N LEU A 6 0.01 1.48 -16.35
CA LEU A 6 -0.54 2.73 -15.84
C LEU A 6 0.53 3.81 -15.98
N THR A 7 0.19 4.92 -16.63
CA THR A 7 1.13 6.01 -16.92
C THR A 7 0.98 7.16 -15.94
N SER A 8 -0.24 7.45 -15.51
CA SER A 8 -0.53 8.55 -14.59
C SER A 8 -1.68 8.22 -13.63
N VAL A 9 -1.62 8.80 -12.43
CA VAL A 9 -2.65 8.74 -11.38
C VAL A 9 -2.87 10.15 -10.86
N ALA A 10 -4.13 10.58 -10.80
CA ALA A 10 -4.53 11.85 -10.22
C ALA A 10 -5.66 11.68 -9.21
N TRP A 11 -5.65 12.51 -8.17
CA TRP A 11 -6.76 12.63 -7.23
C TRP A 11 -7.74 13.70 -7.68
N SER A 12 -9.03 13.47 -7.44
CA SER A 12 -10.00 14.56 -7.50
C SER A 12 -9.79 15.53 -6.34
N LEU A 13 -10.11 16.81 -6.55
CA LEU A 13 -9.95 17.87 -5.55
C LEU A 13 -10.84 17.69 -4.31
N ASP A 14 -11.85 16.83 -4.39
CA ASP A 14 -12.74 16.47 -3.27
C ASP A 14 -12.28 15.23 -2.49
N ASN A 15 -11.12 14.64 -2.83
CA ASN A 15 -10.57 13.41 -2.23
C ASN A 15 -11.48 12.17 -2.30
N LYS A 16 -12.52 12.18 -3.14
CA LYS A 16 -13.45 11.05 -3.27
C LYS A 16 -13.08 10.09 -4.38
N TYR A 17 -12.37 10.57 -5.40
CA TYR A 17 -12.08 9.80 -6.60
C TYR A 17 -10.59 9.81 -6.94
N ILE A 18 -10.19 8.75 -7.64
CA ILE A 18 -8.87 8.56 -8.21
C ILE A 18 -9.06 8.33 -9.70
N ALA A 19 -8.47 9.18 -10.53
CA ALA A 19 -8.40 9.00 -11.96
C ALA A 19 -7.09 8.31 -12.34
N THR A 20 -7.17 7.36 -13.26
CA THR A 20 -6.00 6.61 -13.76
C THR A 20 -5.96 6.65 -15.26
N ALA A 21 -4.81 6.99 -15.84
CA ALA A 21 -4.55 6.92 -17.28
C ALA A 21 -3.73 5.67 -17.61
N SER A 22 -4.16 4.94 -18.65
CA SER A 22 -3.48 3.77 -19.18
C SER A 22 -2.87 4.06 -20.55
N ASP A 23 -1.82 3.31 -20.90
CA ASP A 23 -1.31 3.19 -22.27
C ASP A 23 -2.35 2.67 -23.31
N GLU A 24 -3.48 2.12 -22.87
CA GLU A 24 -4.64 1.75 -23.70
C GLU A 24 -5.47 2.95 -24.19
N MET A 25 -4.99 4.18 -24.02
CA MET A 25 -5.72 5.42 -24.30
C MET A 25 -7.03 5.56 -23.50
N ASN A 26 -7.12 4.85 -22.36
CA ASN A 26 -8.28 4.87 -21.48
C ASN A 26 -7.98 5.66 -20.20
N ILE A 27 -8.94 6.50 -19.79
CA ILE A 27 -8.98 7.12 -18.47
C ILE A 27 -10.09 6.44 -17.68
N ARG A 28 -9.76 5.90 -16.51
CA ARG A 28 -10.71 5.24 -15.61
C ARG A 28 -10.82 6.03 -14.30
N LEU A 29 -12.05 6.15 -13.80
CA LEU A 29 -12.35 6.81 -12.52
C LEU A 29 -12.72 5.75 -11.48
N TRP A 30 -12.10 5.85 -10.31
CA TRP A 30 -12.30 4.94 -9.18
C TRP A 30 -12.72 5.74 -7.95
N LYS A 31 -13.53 5.14 -7.09
CA LYS A 31 -13.74 5.69 -5.74
C LYS A 31 -12.50 5.42 -4.90
N ALA A 32 -12.00 6.44 -4.21
CA ALA A 32 -10.88 6.31 -3.28
C ALA A 32 -11.20 5.33 -2.14
N ARG A 33 -12.44 5.38 -1.63
CA ARG A 33 -13.00 4.40 -0.71
C ARG A 33 -14.01 3.53 -1.45
N ALA A 34 -13.62 2.29 -1.77
CA ALA A 34 -14.46 1.38 -2.55
C ALA A 34 -15.88 1.18 -1.96
N SER A 35 -15.98 1.04 -0.64
CA SER A 35 -17.24 0.81 0.08
C SER A 35 -18.02 2.07 0.46
N GLU A 36 -17.48 3.28 0.23
CA GLU A 36 -18.14 4.53 0.60
C GLU A 36 -19.39 4.73 -0.25
N LYS A 37 -20.56 5.01 0.33
CA LYS A 37 -21.76 5.26 -0.48
C LYS A 37 -21.69 6.65 -1.13
N LEU A 38 -22.17 6.74 -2.38
CA LEU A 38 -22.30 8.02 -3.08
C LEU A 38 -23.66 8.63 -2.75
N GLY A 39 -23.73 9.97 -2.73
CA GLY A 39 -24.96 10.70 -2.44
C GLY A 39 -25.10 11.13 -0.97
N VAL A 40 -26.27 11.70 -0.64
CA VAL A 40 -26.59 12.17 0.70
C VAL A 40 -27.01 10.99 1.57
N LEU A 41 -26.37 10.83 2.72
CA LEU A 41 -26.70 9.80 3.70
C LEU A 41 -27.60 10.37 4.79
N MET A 42 -28.59 9.59 5.22
CA MET A 42 -29.40 9.95 6.38
C MET A 42 -28.54 9.95 7.66
N GLY A 43 -28.88 10.78 8.64
CA GLY A 43 -28.11 10.93 9.87
C GLY A 43 -27.88 9.60 10.61
N ARG A 44 -28.92 8.77 10.73
CA ARG A 44 -28.83 7.43 11.34
C ARG A 44 -27.86 6.50 10.60
N GLU A 45 -27.91 6.51 9.27
CA GLU A 45 -27.03 5.70 8.44
C GLU A 45 -25.57 6.15 8.57
N LYS A 46 -25.33 7.47 8.51
CA LYS A 46 -24.01 8.06 8.71
C LYS A 46 -23.43 7.69 10.08
N ALA A 47 -24.25 7.78 11.14
CA ALA A 47 -23.83 7.39 12.49
C ALA A 47 -23.46 5.89 12.58
N ALA A 48 -24.24 5.01 11.95
CA ALA A 48 -23.96 3.58 11.91
C ALA A 48 -22.66 3.27 11.16
N ILE A 49 -22.40 3.94 10.03
CA ILE A 49 -21.14 3.80 9.28
C ILE A 49 -19.95 4.24 10.15
N ASN A 50 -20.03 5.42 10.77
CA ASN A 50 -18.97 5.94 11.63
C ASN A 50 -18.68 5.00 12.82
N TYR A 51 -19.72 4.46 13.44
CA TYR A 51 -19.59 3.49 14.52
C TYR A 51 -18.88 2.20 14.05
N ASN A 52 -19.29 1.66 12.91
CA ASN A 52 -18.65 0.48 12.32
C ASN A 52 -17.19 0.73 11.93
N GLU A 53 -16.85 1.91 11.42
CA GLU A 53 -15.46 2.29 11.12
C GLU A 53 -14.62 2.39 12.41
N ALA A 54 -15.17 2.98 13.48
CA ALA A 54 -14.51 3.05 14.77
C ALA A 54 -14.24 1.66 15.36
N LEU A 55 -15.21 0.73 15.26
CA LEU A 55 -15.02 -0.66 15.68
C LEU A 55 -13.95 -1.37 14.86
N LYS A 56 -13.98 -1.26 13.52
CA LYS A 56 -12.96 -1.83 12.65
C LYS A 56 -11.56 -1.30 13.00
N LYS A 57 -11.44 -0.01 13.34
CA LYS A 57 -10.18 0.61 13.76
C LYS A 57 -9.72 0.09 15.12
N LYS A 58 -10.61 0.04 16.12
CA LYS A 58 -10.32 -0.45 17.47
C LYS A 58 -9.82 -1.89 17.44
N PHE A 59 -10.45 -2.74 16.64
CA PHE A 59 -10.13 -4.17 16.55
C PHE A 59 -9.25 -4.54 15.34
N ALA A 60 -8.57 -3.58 14.71
CA ALA A 60 -7.77 -3.80 13.50
C ALA A 60 -6.63 -4.81 13.69
N ASN A 61 -6.12 -4.97 14.91
CA ASN A 61 -5.04 -5.90 15.24
C ASN A 61 -5.51 -7.33 15.49
N HIS A 62 -6.82 -7.56 15.66
CA HIS A 62 -7.35 -8.90 15.89
C HIS A 62 -7.08 -9.79 14.66
N PRO A 63 -6.50 -11.01 14.82
CA PRO A 63 -6.02 -11.83 13.70
C PRO A 63 -7.06 -12.06 12.61
N GLN A 64 -8.31 -12.36 13.00
CA GLN A 64 -9.39 -12.63 12.04
C GLN A 64 -9.81 -11.38 11.26
N ILE A 65 -9.96 -10.24 11.95
CA ILE A 65 -10.35 -8.96 11.32
C ILE A 65 -9.23 -8.49 10.39
N LYS A 66 -7.99 -8.57 10.86
CA LYS A 66 -6.79 -8.23 10.09
C LYS A 66 -6.64 -9.08 8.84
N ARG A 67 -6.92 -10.39 8.93
CA ARG A 67 -6.89 -11.32 7.79
C ARG A 67 -7.92 -10.93 6.73
N ILE A 68 -9.17 -10.69 7.15
CA ILE A 68 -10.26 -10.30 6.25
C ILE A 68 -9.97 -8.93 5.62
N ALA A 69 -9.59 -7.94 6.44
CA ALA A 69 -9.32 -6.57 5.98
C ALA A 69 -8.18 -6.50 4.96
N ARG A 70 -7.17 -7.37 5.05
CA ARG A 70 -6.02 -7.43 4.13
C ARG A 70 -6.25 -8.30 2.90
N HIS A 71 -7.22 -9.19 2.92
CA HIS A 71 -7.47 -10.09 1.82
C HIS A 71 -7.85 -9.31 0.55
N ARG A 72 -7.14 -9.54 -0.55
CA ARG A 72 -7.39 -8.94 -1.85
C ARG A 72 -7.18 -10.02 -2.92
N GLN A 73 -8.07 -10.08 -3.89
CA GLN A 73 -7.90 -10.92 -5.07
C GLN A 73 -7.01 -10.16 -6.04
N VAL A 74 -5.78 -10.63 -6.22
CA VAL A 74 -4.80 -10.03 -7.11
C VAL A 74 -4.47 -10.99 -8.25
N PRO A 75 -4.17 -10.50 -9.46
CA PRO A 75 -3.74 -11.37 -10.56
C PRO A 75 -2.51 -12.20 -10.20
N LYS A 76 -2.45 -13.45 -10.67
CA LYS A 76 -1.38 -14.42 -10.32
C LYS A 76 0.04 -13.87 -10.53
N HIS A 77 0.29 -13.24 -11.67
CA HIS A 77 1.63 -12.70 -11.99
C HIS A 77 2.04 -11.58 -11.04
N ILE A 78 1.11 -10.71 -10.61
CA ILE A 78 1.38 -9.70 -9.56
C ILE A 78 1.67 -10.38 -8.23
N TYR A 79 0.88 -11.39 -7.86
CA TYR A 79 1.10 -12.14 -6.62
C TYR A 79 2.49 -12.79 -6.57
N HIS A 80 2.89 -13.46 -7.64
CA HIS A 80 4.21 -14.11 -7.74
C HIS A 80 5.35 -13.07 -7.72
N ALA A 81 5.26 -12.01 -8.54
CA ALA A 81 6.26 -10.95 -8.56
C ALA A 81 6.41 -10.26 -7.19
N GLN A 82 5.31 -10.00 -6.48
CA GLN A 82 5.34 -9.44 -5.13
C GLN A 82 6.01 -10.40 -4.13
N LYS A 83 5.73 -11.70 -4.23
CA LYS A 83 6.34 -12.74 -3.38
C LYS A 83 7.85 -12.82 -3.59
N GLU A 84 8.30 -12.83 -4.85
CA GLU A 84 9.71 -12.83 -5.21
C GLU A 84 10.44 -11.58 -4.71
N LEU A 85 9.84 -10.40 -4.92
CA LEU A 85 10.40 -9.13 -4.44
C LEU A 85 10.54 -9.11 -2.91
N ARG A 86 9.54 -9.63 -2.18
CA ARG A 86 9.60 -9.74 -0.72
C ARG A 86 10.72 -10.69 -0.28
N ALA A 87 10.85 -11.86 -0.90
CA ALA A 87 11.91 -12.82 -0.58
C ALA A 87 13.31 -12.23 -0.83
N SER A 88 13.49 -11.50 -1.93
CA SER A 88 14.74 -10.80 -2.24
C SER A 88 15.08 -9.74 -1.18
N ARG A 89 14.11 -8.90 -0.80
CA ARG A 89 14.28 -7.88 0.25
C ARG A 89 14.63 -8.49 1.61
N GLU A 90 13.96 -9.57 2.01
CA GLU A 90 14.25 -10.28 3.25
C GLU A 90 15.66 -10.89 3.24
N LYS A 91 16.10 -11.46 2.11
CA LYS A 91 17.46 -11.96 1.92
C LYS A 91 18.50 -10.84 2.09
N VAL A 92 18.27 -9.67 1.49
CA VAL A 92 19.15 -8.50 1.62
C VAL A 92 19.21 -8.05 3.08
N LYS A 93 18.05 -7.87 3.73
CA LYS A 93 17.96 -7.45 5.13
C LYS A 93 18.68 -8.43 6.07
N ARG A 94 18.52 -9.73 5.84
CA ARG A 94 19.21 -10.79 6.60
C ARG A 94 20.72 -10.71 6.40
N LYS A 95 21.20 -10.56 5.17
CA LYS A 95 22.64 -10.40 4.89
C LYS A 95 23.23 -9.16 5.56
N GLU A 96 22.55 -8.02 5.49
CA GLU A 96 22.97 -6.79 6.18
C GLU A 96 22.98 -6.95 7.72
N ALA A 97 22.00 -7.66 8.28
CA ALA A 97 21.95 -7.96 9.72
C ALA A 97 23.10 -8.87 10.15
N ASN A 98 23.37 -9.94 9.41
CA ASN A 98 24.50 -10.84 9.69
C ASN A 98 25.84 -10.10 9.58
N ARG A 99 26.01 -9.27 8.55
CA ARG A 99 27.23 -8.44 8.42
C ARG A 99 27.41 -7.54 9.64
N ARG A 100 26.35 -6.90 10.13
CA ARG A 100 26.40 -6.08 11.35
C ARG A 100 26.74 -6.87 12.61
N ALA A 101 26.18 -8.07 12.76
CA ALA A 101 26.44 -8.93 13.92
C ALA A 101 27.89 -9.47 13.95
N HIS A 102 28.52 -9.65 12.78
CA HIS A 102 29.86 -10.23 12.65
C HIS A 102 30.96 -9.23 12.30
N SER A 103 30.70 -7.92 12.37
CA SER A 103 31.71 -6.87 12.16
C SER A 103 31.99 -6.13 13.46
N ALA A 104 33.13 -5.43 13.54
CA ALA A 104 33.45 -4.61 14.70
C ALA A 104 32.33 -3.59 15.00
N PRO A 105 32.00 -3.33 16.29
CA PRO A 105 30.97 -2.38 16.66
C PRO A 105 31.15 -1.03 15.95
N GLY A 106 30.10 -0.55 15.29
CA GLY A 106 30.10 0.75 14.59
C GLY A 106 30.65 0.74 13.15
N SER A 107 31.25 -0.35 12.68
CA SER A 107 31.83 -0.42 11.32
C SER A 107 30.78 -0.48 10.19
N VAL A 108 29.58 -1.01 10.47
CA VAL A 108 28.48 -1.11 9.49
C VAL A 108 27.25 -0.36 10.01
N PRO A 109 27.00 0.88 9.55
CA PRO A 109 25.89 1.68 10.04
C PRO A 109 24.53 1.16 9.55
N PHE A 110 23.51 1.26 10.41
CA PHE A 110 22.12 1.01 10.00
C PHE A 110 21.58 2.24 9.25
N VAL A 111 21.42 2.11 7.94
CA VAL A 111 20.76 3.13 7.12
C VAL A 111 19.28 2.76 6.98
N PRO A 112 18.34 3.58 7.52
CA PRO A 112 16.91 3.35 7.34
C PRO A 112 16.54 3.32 5.85
N GLU A 113 15.69 2.38 5.42
CA GLU A 113 15.29 2.24 4.01
C GLU A 113 14.72 3.53 3.41
N ARG A 114 14.05 4.36 4.21
CA ARG A 114 13.52 5.65 3.78
C ARG A 114 14.62 6.60 3.28
N ARG A 115 15.81 6.58 3.89
CA ARG A 115 16.93 7.41 3.48
C ARG A 115 17.63 6.88 2.22
N LYS A 116 17.55 5.57 1.95
CA LYS A 116 18.17 4.96 0.75
C LYS A 116 17.57 5.46 -0.58
N HIS A 117 16.31 5.88 -0.58
CA HIS A 117 15.58 6.31 -1.79
C HIS A 117 15.56 7.83 -1.99
N ILE A 118 16.10 8.60 -1.04
CA ILE A 118 16.21 10.06 -1.18
C ILE A 118 17.51 10.31 -1.93
N VAL A 119 17.41 10.65 -3.21
CA VAL A 119 18.53 11.15 -4.00
C VAL A 119 18.76 12.59 -3.55
N GLY A 120 19.63 12.79 -2.57
CA GLY A 120 20.09 14.13 -2.22
C GLY A 120 20.96 14.65 -3.37
N GLU A 121 20.54 15.77 -3.96
CA GLU A 121 21.40 16.58 -4.82
C GLU A 121 22.58 17.03 -3.97
N LYS A 122 23.79 16.55 -4.30
CA LYS A 122 25.01 17.06 -3.69
C LYS A 122 25.31 18.40 -4.35
N SER A 123 25.04 19.51 -3.63
CA SER A 123 25.65 20.81 -3.91
C SER A 123 27.14 20.79 -3.56
#